data_AF-H0VKU9-F1
#
_entry.id   AF-H0VKU9-F1
#
_cell.length_a   1.000
_cell.length_b   1.000
_cell.length_c   1.000
_cell.angle_alpha   90.00
_cell.angle_beta   90.00
_cell.angle_gamma   90.00
#
_symmetry.space_group_name_H-M   'P 1'
#
loop_
_entity.id
_entity.type
_entity.pdbx_description
1 polymer ?
#
loop_
_entity_poly.entity_id
_entity_poly.type
_entity_poly.pdbx_seq_one_letter_code
_entity_poly.pdbx_strand_id
1 'polypeptide(L)'
;KMEELAEHGLFLPPNMHGLTDEQIEELKLKDEWGERCVPSGGAVFKKDDIGRRNGQAPNEKMKQVIKKTIEEAKAIISKKQVEASVCVTMEMVKDALDQLRGAVMIVYPMGLPPYDPIQMEFEDKEDLSGTQAGLSVIKESEAQLWWA
;
A
#
# COMPACT_ATOMS: atom_id res chain seq x y z
N LYS A 1 1.12 -0.86 4.91
CA LYS A 1 1.42 -1.26 3.51
C LYS A 1 1.96 -0.11 2.66
N MET A 2 1.29 1.06 2.53
CA MET A 2 1.86 2.19 1.78
C MET A 2 3.14 2.79 2.38
N GLU A 3 3.32 2.74 3.71
CA GLU A 3 4.58 3.18 4.33
C GLU A 3 5.76 2.31 3.85
N GLU A 4 5.57 1.00 3.78
CA GLU A 4 6.58 0.08 3.26
C GLU A 4 6.85 0.28 1.76
N LEU A 5 5.82 0.62 0.97
CA LEU A 5 5.99 1.00 -0.44
C LEU A 5 6.92 2.22 -0.57
N ALA A 6 6.77 3.21 0.30
CA ALA A 6 7.66 4.36 0.34
C ALA A 6 9.08 3.97 0.79
N GLU A 7 9.24 2.98 1.66
CA GLU A 7 10.54 2.61 2.19
C GLU A 7 11.33 1.63 1.34
N HIS A 8 10.67 0.61 0.78
CA HIS A 8 11.30 -0.55 0.16
C HIS A 8 10.85 -0.81 -1.28
N GLY A 9 9.93 -0.02 -1.84
CA GLY A 9 9.49 -0.15 -3.23
C GLY A 9 8.39 -1.18 -3.44
N LEU A 10 8.27 -1.65 -4.68
CA LEU A 10 7.18 -2.52 -5.14
C LEU A 10 7.22 -3.90 -4.50
N PHE A 11 6.06 -4.56 -4.44
CA PHE A 11 6.00 -5.96 -4.10
C PHE A 11 6.68 -6.83 -5.18
N LEU A 12 7.41 -7.85 -4.76
CA LEU A 12 7.98 -8.82 -5.67
C LEU A 12 6.88 -9.71 -6.27
N PRO A 13 7.13 -10.31 -7.44
CA PRO A 13 6.30 -11.37 -7.98
C PRO A 13 6.10 -12.53 -6.97
N PRO A 14 4.89 -13.12 -6.87
CA PRO A 14 4.63 -14.20 -5.91
C PRO A 14 5.57 -15.42 -6.01
N ASN A 15 6.09 -15.70 -7.20
CA ASN A 15 7.06 -16.76 -7.47
C ASN A 15 8.48 -16.46 -6.97
N MET A 16 8.76 -15.23 -6.54
CA MET A 16 10.06 -14.81 -5.99
C MET A 16 10.04 -14.67 -4.46
N HIS A 17 8.87 -14.75 -3.83
CA HIS A 17 8.76 -14.63 -2.37
C HIS A 17 9.36 -15.83 -1.63
N GLY A 18 10.18 -15.54 -0.63
CA GLY A 18 10.78 -16.58 0.23
C GLY A 18 11.93 -17.35 -0.41
N LEU A 19 12.36 -16.96 -1.61
CA LEU A 19 13.58 -17.45 -2.23
C LEU A 19 14.76 -16.58 -1.81
N THR A 20 15.94 -17.19 -1.66
CA THR A 20 17.18 -16.45 -1.46
C THR A 20 17.64 -15.79 -2.77
N ASP A 21 18.47 -14.75 -2.65
CA ASP A 21 19.08 -14.07 -3.80
C ASP A 21 19.79 -15.09 -4.73
N GLU A 22 20.44 -16.10 -4.15
CA GLU A 22 21.11 -17.21 -4.85
C GLU A 22 20.13 -18.11 -5.64
N GLN A 23 18.98 -18.46 -5.04
CA GLN A 23 17.94 -19.26 -5.70
C GLN A 23 17.28 -18.50 -6.84
N ILE A 24 17.09 -17.19 -6.69
CA ILE A 24 16.56 -16.31 -7.74
C ILE A 24 17.51 -16.28 -8.93
N GLU A 25 18.82 -16.15 -8.71
CA GLU A 25 19.84 -16.19 -9.75
C GLU A 25 19.90 -17.56 -10.45
N GLU A 26 19.86 -18.66 -9.69
CA GLU A 26 19.88 -20.02 -10.23
C GLU A 26 18.66 -20.32 -11.09
N LEU A 27 17.47 -19.91 -10.63
CA LEU A 27 16.20 -20.04 -11.35
C LEU A 27 16.02 -18.99 -12.45
N LYS A 28 16.94 -18.02 -12.55
CA LYS A 28 16.91 -16.89 -13.51
C LYS A 28 15.59 -16.12 -13.48
N LEU A 29 14.99 -16.00 -12.29
CA LEU A 29 13.76 -15.24 -12.11
C LEU A 29 14.06 -13.75 -12.24
N LYS A 30 13.21 -13.03 -12.97
CA LYS A 30 13.35 -11.59 -13.21
C LYS A 30 12.11 -10.86 -12.73
N ASP A 31 12.34 -9.73 -12.09
CA ASP A 31 11.27 -8.79 -11.74
C ASP A 31 10.93 -7.93 -12.96
N GLU A 32 10.00 -8.42 -13.80
CA GLU A 32 9.50 -7.69 -14.98
C GLU A 32 8.82 -6.36 -14.61
N TRP A 33 8.28 -6.27 -13.39
CA TRP A 33 7.56 -5.10 -12.93
C TRP A 33 8.49 -4.04 -12.33
N GLY A 34 9.61 -4.44 -11.74
CA GLY A 34 10.64 -3.51 -11.27
C GLY A 34 11.18 -2.60 -12.38
N GLU A 35 11.34 -3.11 -13.60
CA GLU A 35 11.78 -2.30 -14.75
C GLU A 35 10.64 -1.45 -15.35
N ARG A 36 9.39 -1.92 -15.22
CA ARG A 36 8.22 -1.25 -15.81
C ARG A 36 7.67 -0.14 -14.92
N CYS A 37 7.67 -0.35 -13.61
CA CYS A 37 7.05 0.50 -12.61
C CYS A 37 8.12 1.28 -11.83
N VAL A 38 8.95 2.03 -12.55
CA VAL A 38 10.00 2.85 -11.93
C VAL A 38 9.39 4.08 -11.28
N PRO A 39 9.78 4.42 -10.04
CA PRO A 39 9.29 5.62 -9.38
C PRO A 39 9.76 6.90 -10.07
N SER A 40 8.89 7.92 -10.06
CA SER A 40 9.14 9.25 -10.59
C SER A 40 10.41 9.87 -9.98
N GLY A 41 11.41 10.13 -10.83
CA GLY A 41 12.68 10.70 -10.39
C GLY A 41 13.68 9.68 -9.85
N GLY A 42 13.50 8.39 -10.17
CA GLY A 42 14.48 7.33 -9.93
C GLY A 42 14.29 6.57 -8.61
N ALA A 43 14.84 5.36 -8.58
CA ALA A 43 14.81 4.48 -7.42
C ALA A 43 16.11 4.56 -6.60
N VAL A 44 15.96 4.44 -5.29
CA VAL A 44 17.05 4.29 -4.32
C VAL A 44 16.97 2.89 -3.74
N PHE A 45 18.06 2.14 -3.84
CA PHE A 45 18.10 0.78 -3.32
C PHE A 45 18.09 0.78 -1.78
N LYS A 46 17.04 0.21 -1.19
CA LYS A 46 16.92 -0.06 0.24
C LYS A 46 16.35 -1.46 0.41
N LYS A 47 17.21 -2.41 0.79
CA LYS A 47 16.84 -3.83 0.96
C LYS A 47 15.67 -3.97 1.93
N ASP A 48 14.74 -4.85 1.58
CA ASP A 48 13.66 -5.30 2.45
C ASP A 48 14.16 -6.49 3.27
N ASP A 49 14.14 -6.37 4.60
CA ASP A 49 14.56 -7.42 5.51
C ASP A 49 13.64 -8.65 5.44
N ILE A 50 12.40 -8.46 4.97
CA ILE A 50 11.39 -9.52 4.86
C ILE A 50 11.48 -10.24 3.51
N GLY A 51 12.15 -9.66 2.51
CA GLY A 51 12.32 -10.24 1.17
C GLY A 51 11.02 -10.34 0.37
N ARG A 52 10.06 -9.45 0.61
CA ARG A 52 8.78 -9.38 -0.12
C ARG A 52 8.72 -8.23 -1.11
N ARG A 53 9.57 -7.22 -0.94
CA ARG A 53 9.67 -6.07 -1.85
C ARG A 53 11.00 -6.08 -2.58
N ASN A 54 11.01 -5.47 -3.76
CA ASN A 54 12.18 -5.48 -4.65
C ASN A 54 13.33 -4.57 -4.17
N GLY A 55 13.11 -3.79 -3.11
CA GLY A 55 14.10 -2.89 -2.53
C GLY A 55 14.30 -1.60 -3.33
N GLN A 56 13.56 -1.39 -4.42
CA GLN A 56 13.65 -0.18 -5.25
C GLN A 56 12.73 0.92 -4.71
N ALA A 57 13.18 1.60 -3.65
CA ALA A 57 12.40 2.62 -2.99
C ALA A 57 12.33 3.92 -3.82
N PRO A 58 11.24 4.70 -3.72
CA PRO A 58 11.17 6.05 -4.31
C PRO A 58 12.26 6.99 -3.76
N ASN A 59 12.57 8.07 -4.48
CA ASN A 59 13.44 9.11 -3.95
C ASN A 59 12.83 9.83 -2.72
N GLU A 60 13.65 10.54 -1.95
CA GLU A 60 13.23 11.18 -0.69
C GLU A 60 12.02 12.13 -0.87
N LYS A 61 11.97 12.87 -1.98
CA LYS A 61 10.85 13.77 -2.29
C LYS A 61 9.55 12.99 -2.50
N MET A 62 9.60 11.90 -3.25
CA MET A 62 8.44 11.04 -3.51
C MET A 62 8.02 10.24 -2.28
N LYS A 63 8.98 9.82 -1.43
CA LYS A 63 8.66 9.24 -0.11
C LYS A 63 7.87 10.21 0.74
N GLN A 64 8.26 11.49 0.76
CA GLN A 64 7.54 12.53 1.50
C GLN A 64 6.12 12.73 0.97
N VAL A 65 5.89 12.65 -0.35
CA VAL A 65 4.53 12.72 -0.92
C VAL A 65 3.66 11.60 -0.34
N ILE A 66 4.13 10.35 -0.39
CA ILE A 66 3.38 9.21 0.16
C ILE A 66 3.15 9.39 1.67
N LYS A 67 4.21 9.65 2.45
CA LYS A 67 4.11 9.81 3.91
C LYS A 67 3.15 10.92 4.31
N LYS A 68 3.20 12.07 3.63
CA LYS A 68 2.30 13.20 3.88
C LYS A 68 0.84 12.83 3.58
N THR A 69 0.56 12.19 2.45
CA THR A 69 -0.81 11.77 2.14
C THR A 69 -1.36 10.72 3.11
N ILE A 70 -0.49 9.83 3.64
CA ILE A 70 -0.87 8.89 4.70
C ILE A 70 -1.24 9.64 5.99
N GLU A 71 -0.44 10.65 6.37
CA GLU A 71 -0.73 11.47 7.55
C GLU A 71 -2.03 12.26 7.39
N GLU A 72 -2.29 12.84 6.22
CA GLU A 72 -3.53 13.54 5.89
C GLU A 72 -4.75 12.61 5.97
N ALA A 73 -4.66 11.41 5.39
CA ALA A 73 -5.72 10.40 5.49
C ALA A 73 -5.95 9.93 6.94
N LYS A 74 -4.87 9.72 7.71
CA LYS A 74 -4.95 9.37 9.14
C LYS A 74 -5.56 10.50 9.97
N ALA A 75 -5.35 11.77 9.59
CA ALA A 75 -5.92 12.91 10.29
C ALA A 75 -7.45 12.96 10.19
N ILE A 76 -8.02 12.51 9.06
CA ILE A 76 -9.47 12.46 8.84
C ILE A 76 -10.17 11.52 9.83
N ILE A 77 -9.55 10.38 10.13
CA ILE A 77 -10.09 9.38 11.08
C ILE A 77 -9.58 9.59 12.52
N SER A 78 -8.82 10.66 12.78
CA SER A 78 -8.19 10.88 14.08
C SER A 78 -9.20 11.32 15.14
N LYS A 79 -8.90 11.03 16.41
CA LYS A 79 -9.71 11.47 17.56
C LYS A 79 -9.92 12.99 17.63
N LYS A 80 -9.04 13.77 17.00
CA LYS A 80 -9.14 15.24 16.91
C LYS A 80 -10.41 15.67 16.16
N GLN A 81 -10.86 14.91 15.17
CA GLN A 81 -12.12 15.20 14.47
C GLN A 81 -13.32 15.04 15.40
N VAL A 82 -13.29 14.03 16.26
CA VAL A 82 -14.33 13.80 17.27
C VAL A 82 -14.37 14.94 18.29
N GLU A 83 -13.21 15.37 18.78
CA GLU A 83 -13.10 16.54 19.68
C GLU A 83 -13.60 17.83 19.02
N ALA A 84 -13.37 17.99 17.71
CA ALA A 84 -13.89 19.08 16.92
C ALA A 84 -15.38 18.92 16.52
N SER A 85 -16.04 17.85 16.98
CA SER A 85 -17.44 17.51 16.63
C SER A 85 -17.71 17.43 15.11
N VAL A 86 -16.68 17.07 14.34
CA VAL A 86 -16.80 16.85 12.89
C VAL A 86 -17.13 15.38 12.66
N CYS A 87 -18.27 15.12 12.03
CA CYS A 87 -18.69 13.77 11.66
C CYS A 87 -17.94 13.31 10.41
N VAL A 88 -17.35 12.12 10.46
CA VAL A 88 -16.75 11.49 9.27
C VAL A 88 -17.86 11.02 8.34
N THR A 89 -17.87 11.54 7.11
CA THR A 89 -18.82 11.12 6.07
C THR A 89 -18.16 10.16 5.08
N MET A 90 -18.98 9.37 4.38
CA MET A 90 -18.47 8.47 3.32
C MET A 90 -17.79 9.25 2.19
N GLU A 91 -18.16 10.50 1.95
CA GLU A 91 -17.49 11.39 0.99
C GLU A 91 -16.07 11.71 1.44
N MET A 92 -15.87 12.07 2.71
CA MET A 92 -14.52 12.34 3.25
C MET A 92 -13.61 11.12 3.16
N VAL A 93 -14.17 9.92 3.36
CA VAL A 93 -13.41 8.66 3.23
C VAL A 93 -13.03 8.40 1.77
N LYS A 94 -13.94 8.62 0.82
CA LYS A 94 -13.67 8.50 -0.62
C LYS A 94 -12.60 9.49 -1.06
N ASP A 95 -12.71 10.74 -0.64
CA ASP A 95 -11.73 11.78 -0.95
C ASP A 95 -10.33 11.42 -0.41
N ALA A 96 -10.25 10.88 0.80
CA ALA A 96 -8.99 10.40 1.38
C ALA A 96 -8.39 9.24 0.57
N LEU A 97 -9.22 8.28 0.15
CA LEU A 97 -8.79 7.17 -0.70
C LEU A 97 -8.29 7.66 -2.07
N ASP A 98 -8.98 8.62 -2.68
CA ASP A 98 -8.60 9.18 -3.97
C ASP A 98 -7.32 10.02 -3.87
N GLN A 99 -7.09 10.73 -2.76
CA GLN A 99 -5.80 11.37 -2.47
C GLN A 99 -4.64 10.37 -2.40
N LEU A 100 -4.86 9.23 -1.74
CA LEU A 100 -3.87 8.16 -1.64
C LEU A 100 -3.58 7.53 -3.00
N ARG A 101 -4.61 7.26 -3.81
CA ARG A 101 -4.46 6.80 -5.20
C ARG A 101 -3.68 7.81 -6.05
N GLY A 102 -4.01 9.10 -5.92
CA GLY A 102 -3.31 10.19 -6.61
C GLY A 102 -1.83 10.25 -6.23
N ALA A 103 -1.50 10.11 -4.94
CA ALA A 103 -0.12 10.05 -4.48
C ALA A 103 0.64 8.87 -5.08
N VAL A 104 0.02 7.68 -5.13
CA VAL A 104 0.61 6.50 -5.77
C VAL A 104 0.83 6.74 -7.26
N MET A 105 -0.10 7.38 -7.98
CA MET A 105 0.10 7.73 -9.40
C MET A 105 1.21 8.76 -9.63
N ILE A 106 1.39 9.71 -8.72
CA ILE A 106 2.50 10.68 -8.80
C ILE A 106 3.84 9.98 -8.67
N VAL A 107 3.94 9.06 -7.70
CA VAL A 107 5.19 8.32 -7.44
C VAL A 107 5.42 7.23 -8.46
N TYR A 108 4.39 6.52 -8.90
CA TYR A 108 4.43 5.43 -9.88
C TYR A 108 3.46 5.73 -11.03
N PRO A 109 3.87 6.54 -12.02
CA PRO A 109 2.98 6.97 -13.11
C PRO A 109 2.54 5.83 -14.02
N MET A 110 3.31 4.74 -14.06
CA MET A 110 2.96 3.52 -14.80
C MET A 110 2.07 2.56 -13.98
N GLY A 111 1.63 2.97 -12.80
CA GLY A 111 0.84 2.17 -11.87
C GLY A 111 1.69 1.20 -11.04
N LEU A 112 1.01 0.46 -10.18
CA LEU A 112 1.59 -0.64 -9.41
C LEU A 112 1.30 -1.99 -10.10
N PRO A 113 2.08 -3.03 -9.79
CA PRO A 113 1.79 -4.38 -10.26
C PRO A 113 0.38 -4.84 -9.85
N PRO A 114 -0.32 -5.63 -10.68
CA PRO A 114 -1.70 -6.06 -10.40
C PRO A 114 -1.81 -6.96 -9.17
N TYR A 115 -0.72 -7.62 -8.78
CA TYR A 115 -0.62 -8.46 -7.59
C TYR A 115 -0.14 -7.68 -6.35
N ASP A 116 0.19 -6.39 -6.48
CA ASP A 116 0.61 -5.58 -5.34
C ASP A 116 -0.59 -5.43 -4.38
N PRO A 117 -0.44 -5.74 -3.07
CA PRO A 117 -1.53 -5.61 -2.12
C PRO A 117 -2.19 -4.23 -2.11
N ILE A 118 -1.45 -3.16 -2.38
CA ILE A 118 -1.98 -1.80 -2.41
C ILE A 118 -2.91 -1.60 -3.62
N GLN A 119 -2.55 -2.18 -4.77
CA GLN A 119 -3.40 -2.13 -5.96
C GLN A 119 -4.67 -2.95 -5.75
N MET A 120 -4.55 -4.15 -5.16
CA MET A 120 -5.70 -5.01 -4.86
C MET A 120 -6.66 -4.34 -3.86
N GLU A 121 -6.13 -3.66 -2.83
CA GLU A 121 -6.90 -2.85 -1.88
C GLU A 121 -7.66 -1.71 -2.58
N PHE A 122 -7.01 -1.00 -3.50
CA PHE A 122 -7.67 0.08 -4.24
C PHE A 122 -8.74 -0.42 -5.22
N GLU A 123 -8.60 -1.62 -5.76
CA GLU A 123 -9.56 -2.22 -6.70
C GLU A 123 -10.66 -3.04 -6.00
N ASP A 124 -10.65 -3.13 -4.67
CA ASP A 124 -11.56 -3.97 -3.89
C ASP A 124 -11.54 -5.45 -4.32
N LYS A 125 -10.34 -5.92 -4.70
CA LYS A 125 -10.05 -7.30 -5.14
C LYS A 125 -9.18 -8.06 -4.16
N GLU A 126 -9.02 -7.52 -2.95
CA GLU A 126 -8.24 -8.20 -1.93
C GLU A 126 -8.93 -9.49 -1.47
N ASP A 127 -8.18 -10.59 -1.50
CA ASP A 127 -8.64 -11.84 -0.91
C ASP A 127 -8.27 -11.86 0.57
N LEU A 128 -9.27 -11.64 1.42
CA LEU A 128 -9.12 -11.71 2.87
C LEU A 128 -9.33 -13.14 3.41
N SER A 129 -9.66 -14.11 2.57
CA SER A 129 -9.91 -15.49 3.00
C SER A 129 -8.68 -16.12 3.64
N GLY A 130 -8.87 -16.77 4.78
CA GLY A 130 -7.77 -17.38 5.55
C GLY A 130 -6.80 -16.40 6.22
N THR A 131 -7.01 -15.08 6.10
CA THR A 131 -6.19 -14.05 6.76
C THR A 131 -6.75 -13.65 8.12
N GLN A 132 -5.88 -13.17 9.02
CA GLN A 132 -6.31 -12.59 10.30
C GLN A 132 -7.16 -11.32 10.12
N ALA A 133 -6.93 -10.57 9.04
CA ALA A 133 -7.73 -9.39 8.71
C ALA A 133 -9.18 -9.77 8.38
N GLY A 134 -9.39 -10.90 7.69
CA GLY A 134 -10.73 -11.43 7.38
C GLY A 134 -11.58 -11.72 8.63
N LEU A 135 -10.97 -12.08 9.75
CA LEU A 135 -11.68 -12.28 11.03
C LEU A 135 -12.21 -10.98 11.64
N SER A 136 -11.64 -9.83 11.26
CA SER A 136 -12.03 -8.52 11.77
C SER A 136 -13.12 -7.86 10.92
N VAL A 137 -13.45 -8.44 9.77
CA VAL A 137 -14.49 -7.92 8.88
C VAL A 137 -15.85 -8.37 9.39
N ILE A 138 -16.68 -7.42 9.78
CA ILE A 138 -18.08 -7.66 10.18
C ILE A 138 -18.95 -7.36 8.96
N LYS A 139 -19.79 -8.31 8.56
CA LYS A 139 -20.75 -8.10 7.48
C LYS A 139 -21.77 -7.03 7.88
N GLU A 140 -22.18 -6.18 6.95
CA GLU A 140 -23.17 -5.12 7.21
C GLU A 140 -24.44 -5.64 7.89
N SER A 141 -24.90 -6.84 7.52
CA SER A 141 -26.09 -7.48 8.10
C SER A 141 -25.92 -7.92 9.56
N GLU A 142 -24.69 -8.15 10.00
CA GLU A 142 -24.33 -8.62 11.35
C GLU A 142 -23.79 -7.47 12.21
N ALA A 143 -23.52 -6.30 11.62
CA ALA A 143 -22.97 -5.15 12.32
C ALA A 143 -24.02 -4.50 13.24
N GLN A 144 -23.78 -4.57 14.55
CA GLN A 144 -24.58 -3.91 15.57
C GLN A 144 -23.68 -3.07 16.47
N LEU A 145 -24.08 -1.82 16.73
CA LEU A 145 -23.40 -0.94 17.67
C LEU A 145 -24.14 -0.99 19.01
N TRP A 146 -23.45 -1.41 20.07
CA TRP A 146 -23.97 -1.35 21.43
C TRP A 146 -23.33 -0.16 22.14
N TRP A 147 -24.15 0.75 22.66
CA TRP A 147 -23.70 1.87 23.49
C TRP A 147 -24.36 1.72 24.87
N ALA A 148 -23.56 1.95 25.93
CA ALA A 148 -23.98 1.93 27.33
C ALA A 148 -23.50 3.22 28.00
#